data_AF-A0A6J8ATW7-F1
#
_entry.id   AF-A0A6J8ATW7-F1
#
_cell.length_a   1.000
_cell.length_b   1.000
_cell.length_c   1.000
_cell.angle_alpha   90.00
_cell.angle_beta   90.00
_cell.angle_gamma   90.00
#
_symmetry.space_group_name_H-M   'P 1'
#
loop_
_entity.id
_entity.type
_entity.pdbx_description
1 polymer ?
#
loop_
_entity_poly.entity_id
_entity_poly.type
_entity_poly.pdbx_seq_one_letter_code
_entity_poly.pdbx_strand_id
1 'polypeptide(L)'
;MRSNKDFTVITSGSFGEGLEMRGSDFDMMIVETNADVYEDLKPRFNQYTTCFSMERDDVKPGFTQLRLQYSSSQNDLKLCVEYYGKHYISSALYKEIFMHDNLNTIHGPCISDEKGRFDCAVCLHCKTWISPAVQWITRSKTTTLLMAESKMFNKRIMQIVSCQQSSIKHVYKYYMSKLCNKHAQNIPVDSTISDNKYRYKQYKFCLTTLLLNVYHDAVSGWLMLASLFYKTKQYSKALHIIKYSISKCTPEKLYRYMSISDIHYQLLKLQLIRKNGFVCLLKIMFVDNIKFNISNSTLIPDELQMDESNLYPCTAYAYFLNFLCYYHLNNVRKCQDSLECLQLVIDEDYLMTNWNFKAKAYNLLGTALHLLGRKESARQAFLNSLELFPNQLINSAVTSLFKMS
;
A
#
# COMPACT_ATOMS: atom_id res chain seq x y z
N MET A 1 33.46 1.68 -33.03
CA MET A 1 32.09 1.93 -33.53
C MET A 1 31.12 1.11 -32.68
N ARG A 2 30.36 1.76 -31.78
CA ARG A 2 29.28 1.08 -31.05
C ARG A 2 28.16 0.80 -32.06
N SER A 3 27.81 -0.46 -32.29
CA SER A 3 26.55 -0.80 -32.95
C SER A 3 25.42 -0.16 -32.14
N ASN A 4 24.48 0.51 -32.80
CA ASN A 4 23.36 1.18 -32.16
C ASN A 4 22.41 0.12 -31.56
N LYS A 5 22.80 -0.43 -30.40
CA LYS A 5 21.95 -1.33 -29.61
C LYS A 5 20.98 -0.45 -28.85
N ASP A 6 19.70 -0.65 -29.13
CA ASP A 6 18.63 0.02 -28.39
C ASP A 6 18.40 -0.74 -27.08
N PHE A 7 18.21 0.03 -26.00
CA PHE A 7 18.00 -0.51 -24.66
C PHE A 7 16.75 0.11 -24.05
N THR A 8 15.99 -0.69 -23.31
CA THR A 8 14.91 -0.23 -22.44
C THR A 8 15.36 -0.34 -21.00
N VAL A 9 15.21 0.72 -20.22
CA VAL A 9 15.50 0.71 -18.78
C VAL A 9 14.21 0.49 -18.02
N ILE A 10 14.19 -0.52 -17.16
CA ILE A 10 13.05 -0.86 -16.30
C ILE A 10 13.51 -0.68 -14.86
N THR A 11 12.80 0.13 -14.08
CA THR A 11 13.02 0.22 -12.64
C THR A 11 12.38 -0.97 -11.94
N SER A 12 13.09 -1.56 -10.99
CA SER A 12 12.62 -2.74 -10.25
C SER A 12 12.83 -2.58 -8.76
N GLY A 13 12.67 -3.66 -8.00
CA GLY A 13 12.86 -3.65 -6.56
C GLY A 13 11.87 -2.77 -5.81
N SER A 14 12.28 -2.31 -4.62
CA SER A 14 11.39 -1.51 -3.77
C SER A 14 10.98 -0.19 -4.43
N PHE A 15 11.93 0.50 -5.07
CA PHE A 15 11.67 1.76 -5.76
C PHE A 15 10.76 1.58 -6.98
N GLY A 16 11.01 0.59 -7.84
CA GLY A 16 10.17 0.28 -9.01
C GLY A 16 8.74 -0.12 -8.64
N GLU A 17 8.53 -0.70 -7.45
CA GLU A 17 7.21 -0.99 -6.90
C GLU A 17 6.54 0.21 -6.21
N GLY A 18 7.18 1.38 -6.22
CA GLY A 18 6.70 2.59 -5.58
C GLY A 18 6.81 2.57 -4.05
N LEU A 19 7.68 1.71 -3.49
CA LEU A 19 7.95 1.57 -2.07
C LEU A 19 9.25 2.27 -1.71
N GLU A 20 9.14 3.50 -1.24
CA GLU A 20 10.30 4.30 -0.84
C GLU A 20 10.63 4.03 0.64
N MET A 21 11.75 3.35 0.89
CA MET A 21 12.24 3.10 2.24
C MET A 21 13.64 3.70 2.41
N ARG A 22 13.92 4.22 3.62
CA ARG A 22 15.23 4.79 3.91
C ARG A 22 16.32 3.71 3.84
N GLY A 23 17.34 3.98 3.03
CA GLY A 23 18.47 3.06 2.82
C GLY A 23 18.19 1.93 1.83
N SER A 24 17.09 2.00 1.08
CA SER A 24 16.93 1.17 -0.13
C SER A 24 17.95 1.60 -1.18
N ASP A 25 18.48 0.60 -1.88
CA ASP A 25 19.15 0.68 -3.16
C ASP A 25 18.15 0.98 -4.30
N PHE A 26 18.71 1.41 -5.43
CA PHE A 26 18.00 1.63 -6.67
C PHE A 26 18.30 0.48 -7.63
N ASP A 27 17.32 -0.40 -7.80
CA ASP A 27 17.41 -1.53 -8.72
C ASP A 27 16.91 -1.15 -10.12
N MET A 28 17.73 -1.40 -11.14
CA MET A 28 17.33 -1.26 -12.54
C MET A 28 17.71 -2.47 -13.38
N MET A 29 16.91 -2.70 -14.42
CA MET A 29 17.17 -3.68 -15.46
C MET A 29 17.40 -2.95 -16.77
N ILE A 30 18.53 -3.19 -17.42
CA ILE A 30 18.81 -2.71 -18.78
C ILE A 30 18.50 -3.87 -19.72
N VAL A 31 17.44 -3.72 -20.51
CA VAL A 31 16.95 -4.76 -21.40
C VAL A 31 17.34 -4.45 -22.82
N GLU A 32 18.14 -5.30 -23.46
CA GLU A 32 18.46 -5.16 -24.88
C GLU A 32 17.23 -5.47 -25.75
N THR A 33 16.83 -4.52 -26.60
CA THR A 33 15.61 -4.67 -27.41
C THR A 33 15.87 -5.35 -28.76
N ASN A 34 17.13 -5.42 -29.18
CA ASN A 34 17.56 -5.99 -30.46
C ASN A 34 18.02 -7.44 -30.34
N ALA A 35 17.63 -8.12 -29.26
CA ALA A 35 17.90 -9.54 -29.02
C ALA A 35 16.63 -10.26 -28.59
N ASP A 36 16.35 -11.41 -29.21
CA ASP A 36 15.21 -12.26 -28.90
C ASP A 36 15.68 -13.59 -28.31
N VAL A 37 15.09 -13.97 -27.18
CA VAL A 37 15.33 -15.26 -26.52
C VAL A 37 14.07 -16.12 -26.56
N TYR A 38 14.20 -17.40 -26.87
CA TYR A 38 13.09 -18.35 -26.96
C TYR A 38 13.41 -19.75 -26.40
N GLU A 39 12.39 -20.47 -25.93
CA GLU A 39 12.48 -21.88 -25.49
C GLU A 39 12.25 -22.81 -26.70
N ASP A 40 11.02 -22.89 -27.22
CA ASP A 40 10.64 -23.91 -28.21
C ASP A 40 10.27 -23.37 -29.60
N LEU A 41 9.87 -22.10 -29.70
CA LEU A 41 9.38 -21.53 -30.96
C LEU A 41 10.55 -21.09 -31.84
N LYS A 42 10.59 -21.55 -33.10
CA LYS A 42 11.50 -20.97 -34.11
C LYS A 42 11.23 -19.46 -34.19
N PRO A 43 12.26 -18.61 -34.09
CA PRO A 43 12.08 -17.17 -34.06
C PRO A 43 11.45 -16.72 -35.39
N ARG A 44 10.64 -15.65 -35.36
CA ARG A 44 10.35 -14.91 -36.58
C ARG A 44 11.66 -14.23 -36.98
N PHE A 45 12.36 -14.81 -37.95
CA PHE A 45 13.64 -14.28 -38.41
C PHE A 45 13.48 -12.82 -38.83
N ASN A 46 14.24 -11.96 -38.17
CA ASN A 46 14.47 -10.58 -38.54
C ASN A 46 15.99 -10.39 -38.64
N GLN A 47 16.48 -9.97 -39.80
CA GLN A 47 17.91 -9.77 -40.05
C GLN A 47 18.56 -8.74 -39.11
N TYR A 48 17.76 -7.90 -38.45
CA TYR A 48 18.24 -6.89 -37.52
C TYR A 48 18.27 -7.37 -36.05
N THR A 49 17.79 -8.57 -35.75
CA THR A 49 17.64 -9.08 -34.39
C THR A 49 18.53 -10.29 -34.15
N THR A 50 19.33 -10.25 -33.09
CA THR A 50 20.12 -11.41 -32.66
C THR A 50 19.23 -12.41 -31.92
N CYS A 51 19.36 -13.69 -32.23
CA CYS A 51 18.44 -14.73 -31.76
C CYS A 51 19.18 -15.77 -30.92
N PHE A 52 18.65 -16.03 -29.73
CA PHE A 52 19.14 -17.04 -28.80
C PHE A 52 18.07 -18.09 -28.47
N SER A 53 18.46 -19.36 -28.42
CA SER A 53 17.63 -20.42 -27.86
C SER A 53 18.08 -20.79 -26.46
N MET A 54 17.13 -21.03 -25.57
CA MET A 54 17.39 -21.56 -24.22
C MET A 54 17.68 -23.06 -24.28
N GLU A 55 18.87 -23.47 -23.85
CA GLU A 55 19.20 -24.86 -23.56
C GLU A 55 19.22 -25.05 -22.03
N ARG A 56 18.69 -26.20 -21.59
CA ARG A 56 18.44 -26.52 -20.18
C ARG A 56 19.04 -27.82 -19.70
N ASP A 57 19.65 -28.57 -20.61
CA ASP A 57 20.31 -29.82 -20.26
C ASP A 57 21.47 -29.49 -19.29
N ASP A 58 21.53 -30.20 -18.17
CA ASP A 58 22.62 -30.13 -17.19
C ASP A 58 22.85 -28.78 -16.47
N VAL A 59 21.87 -27.85 -16.47
CA VAL A 59 21.94 -26.60 -15.69
C VAL A 59 21.19 -26.67 -14.36
N LYS A 60 21.77 -26.04 -13.33
CA LYS A 60 21.16 -25.93 -12.00
C LYS A 60 19.81 -25.18 -12.06
N PRO A 61 18.83 -25.52 -11.21
CA PRO A 61 17.58 -24.77 -11.11
C PRO A 61 17.82 -23.26 -10.97
N GLY A 62 17.14 -22.47 -11.80
CA GLY A 62 17.30 -21.01 -11.85
C GLY A 62 18.32 -20.51 -12.89
N PHE A 63 19.02 -21.41 -13.59
CA PHE A 63 19.96 -21.07 -14.66
C PHE A 63 19.52 -21.67 -16.00
N THR A 64 19.97 -21.05 -17.10
CA THR A 64 19.81 -21.56 -18.47
C THR A 64 21.03 -21.15 -19.29
N GLN A 65 21.36 -21.93 -20.30
CA GLN A 65 22.35 -21.56 -21.31
C GLN A 65 21.63 -20.95 -22.50
N LEU A 66 22.19 -19.88 -23.08
CA LEU A 66 21.63 -19.25 -24.27
C LEU A 66 22.54 -19.53 -25.46
N ARG A 67 22.10 -20.42 -26.35
CA ARG A 67 22.80 -20.75 -27.58
C ARG A 67 22.48 -19.71 -28.64
N LEU A 68 23.51 -19.15 -29.27
CA LEU A 68 23.37 -18.27 -30.41
C LEU A 68 22.89 -19.06 -31.64
N GLN A 69 21.83 -18.59 -32.26
CA GLN A 69 21.19 -19.23 -33.42
C GLN A 69 21.36 -18.39 -34.68
N TYR A 70 21.28 -17.07 -34.50
CA TYR A 70 21.53 -16.09 -35.53
C TYR A 70 22.07 -14.81 -34.88
N SER A 71 23.01 -14.16 -35.54
CA SER A 71 23.58 -12.89 -35.08
C SER A 71 23.37 -11.82 -36.15
N SER A 72 22.88 -10.65 -35.72
CA SER A 72 22.80 -9.46 -36.57
C SER A 72 24.11 -8.66 -36.62
N SER A 73 25.12 -9.04 -35.80
CA SER A 73 26.38 -8.30 -35.68
C SER A 73 27.57 -9.20 -35.34
N GLN A 74 28.70 -9.02 -36.04
CA GLN A 74 29.97 -9.68 -35.68
C GLN A 74 30.42 -9.44 -34.23
N ASN A 75 29.96 -8.36 -33.59
CA ASN A 75 30.27 -8.09 -32.19
C ASN A 75 29.60 -9.07 -31.24
N ASP A 76 28.42 -9.62 -31.56
CA ASP A 76 27.75 -10.59 -30.67
C ASP A 76 28.53 -11.90 -30.60
N LEU A 77 29.23 -12.29 -31.68
CA LEU A 77 30.12 -13.45 -31.69
C LEU A 77 31.29 -13.28 -30.71
N LYS A 78 31.79 -12.06 -30.50
CA LYS A 78 32.86 -11.76 -29.53
C LYS A 78 32.41 -11.93 -28.08
N LEU A 79 31.10 -11.91 -27.84
CA LEU A 79 30.48 -12.10 -26.52
C LEU A 79 30.10 -13.57 -26.29
N CYS A 80 30.31 -14.42 -27.28
CA CYS A 80 30.02 -15.83 -27.22
C CYS A 80 31.29 -16.66 -26.96
N VAL A 81 31.10 -17.82 -26.35
CA VAL A 81 32.12 -18.86 -26.14
C VAL A 81 31.68 -20.09 -26.91
N GLU A 82 32.61 -20.73 -27.61
CA GLU A 82 32.35 -21.98 -28.32
C GLU A 82 32.49 -23.18 -27.38
N TYR A 83 31.51 -24.07 -27.40
CA TYR A 83 31.48 -25.31 -26.64
C TYR A 83 30.83 -26.42 -27.49
N TYR A 84 31.59 -27.48 -27.79
CA TYR A 84 31.19 -28.57 -28.69
C TYR A 84 30.62 -28.10 -30.06
N GLY A 85 31.28 -27.13 -30.70
CA GLY A 85 30.85 -26.60 -32.00
C GLY A 85 29.62 -25.70 -31.95
N LYS A 86 29.11 -25.38 -30.75
CA LYS A 86 27.98 -24.47 -30.54
C LYS A 86 28.48 -23.19 -29.87
N HIS A 87 27.86 -22.06 -30.20
CA HIS A 87 28.20 -20.76 -29.62
C HIS A 87 27.18 -20.40 -28.52
N TYR A 88 27.67 -20.05 -27.34
CA TYR A 88 26.84 -19.63 -26.20
C TYR A 88 27.23 -18.25 -25.74
N ILE A 89 26.27 -17.39 -25.43
CA ILE A 89 26.58 -16.06 -24.87
C ILE A 89 27.19 -16.21 -23.47
N SER A 90 28.31 -15.54 -23.23
CA SER A 90 28.92 -15.47 -21.90
C SER A 90 28.29 -14.33 -21.11
N SER A 91 27.63 -14.65 -20.00
CA SER A 91 27.08 -13.63 -19.10
C SER A 91 28.15 -12.75 -18.46
N ALA A 92 29.39 -13.25 -18.31
CA ALA A 92 30.52 -12.46 -17.82
C ALA A 92 30.96 -11.42 -18.85
N LEU A 93 31.28 -11.86 -20.08
CA LEU A 93 31.68 -10.96 -21.17
C LEU A 93 30.58 -9.95 -21.51
N TYR A 94 29.32 -10.38 -21.46
CA TYR A 94 28.19 -9.51 -21.74
C TYR A 94 28.06 -8.38 -20.70
N LYS A 95 28.28 -8.68 -19.41
CA LYS A 95 28.27 -7.66 -18.34
C LYS A 95 29.43 -6.67 -18.47
N GLU A 96 30.62 -7.12 -18.85
CA GLU A 96 31.82 -6.26 -18.99
C GLU A 96 31.60 -5.08 -19.94
N ILE A 97 30.74 -5.21 -20.96
CA ILE A 97 30.40 -4.11 -21.88
C ILE A 97 29.77 -2.91 -21.16
N PHE A 98 29.06 -3.16 -20.05
CA PHE A 98 28.30 -2.16 -19.32
C PHE A 98 29.07 -1.62 -18.10
N MET A 99 30.24 -2.20 -17.80
CA MET A 99 31.12 -1.67 -16.77
C MET A 99 31.73 -0.34 -17.23
N HIS A 100 31.78 0.61 -16.31
CA HIS A 100 32.43 1.90 -16.49
C HIS A 100 32.78 2.45 -15.10
N ASP A 101 33.46 3.59 -15.03
CA ASP A 101 34.06 4.12 -13.79
C ASP A 101 33.07 4.22 -12.61
N ASN A 102 31.78 4.43 -12.87
CA ASN A 102 30.74 4.53 -11.83
C ASN A 102 30.00 3.21 -11.52
N LEU A 103 30.13 2.18 -12.36
CA LEU A 103 29.54 0.84 -12.19
C LEU A 103 30.63 -0.21 -12.40
N ASN A 104 31.46 -0.41 -11.38
CA ASN A 104 32.67 -1.22 -11.45
C ASN A 104 32.64 -2.47 -10.56
N THR A 105 31.60 -2.63 -9.73
CA THR A 105 31.49 -3.76 -8.80
C THR A 105 30.52 -4.79 -9.35
N ILE A 106 30.97 -6.04 -9.54
CA ILE A 106 30.10 -7.14 -9.97
C ILE A 106 29.68 -7.96 -8.75
N HIS A 107 28.38 -8.18 -8.58
CA HIS A 107 27.86 -9.16 -7.63
C HIS A 107 26.68 -9.92 -8.24
N GLY A 108 26.81 -11.26 -8.30
CA GLY A 108 25.81 -12.11 -8.95
C GLY A 108 25.47 -11.64 -10.40
N PRO A 109 24.18 -11.41 -10.72
CA PRO A 109 23.77 -10.92 -12.04
C PRO A 109 23.94 -9.40 -12.22
N CYS A 110 24.27 -8.66 -11.16
CA CYS A 110 24.25 -7.20 -11.15
C CYS A 110 25.66 -6.59 -11.29
N ILE A 111 25.67 -5.36 -11.78
CA ILE A 111 26.78 -4.42 -11.76
C ILE A 111 26.33 -3.24 -10.90
N SER A 112 27.19 -2.79 -9.99
CA SER A 112 26.85 -1.78 -8.99
C SER A 112 27.87 -0.67 -8.89
N ASP A 113 27.44 0.46 -8.34
CA ASP A 113 28.36 1.51 -7.91
C ASP A 113 29.16 1.06 -6.66
N GLU A 114 30.27 1.72 -6.40
CA GLU A 114 31.15 1.39 -5.25
C GLU A 114 30.43 1.44 -3.90
N LYS A 115 29.32 2.19 -3.83
CA LYS A 115 28.51 2.37 -2.62
C LYS A 115 27.35 1.38 -2.52
N GLY A 116 27.12 0.53 -3.52
CA GLY A 116 25.98 -0.40 -3.58
C GLY A 116 24.61 0.29 -3.52
N ARG A 117 24.53 1.55 -3.96
CA ARG A 117 23.28 2.32 -4.01
C ARG A 117 22.54 2.11 -5.32
N PHE A 118 23.23 1.69 -6.36
CA PHE A 118 22.68 1.42 -7.67
C PHE A 118 23.04 0.01 -8.08
N ASP A 119 22.03 -0.80 -8.33
CA ASP A 119 22.18 -2.17 -8.80
C ASP A 119 21.57 -2.30 -10.19
N CYS A 120 22.38 -2.73 -11.14
CA CYS A 120 21.99 -2.86 -12.54
C CYS A 120 22.13 -4.29 -13.03
N ALA A 121 21.01 -4.91 -13.41
CA ALA A 121 21.01 -6.18 -14.13
C ALA A 121 20.88 -5.94 -15.64
N VAL A 122 21.82 -6.43 -16.43
CA VAL A 122 21.71 -6.40 -17.89
C VAL A 122 21.00 -7.67 -18.36
N CYS A 123 19.95 -7.51 -19.15
CA CYS A 123 18.96 -8.54 -19.42
C CYS A 123 18.68 -8.71 -20.91
N LEU A 124 18.40 -9.95 -21.29
CA LEU A 124 17.83 -10.30 -22.59
C LEU A 124 16.36 -10.67 -22.39
N HIS A 125 15.48 -10.11 -23.20
CA HIS A 125 14.04 -10.33 -23.04
C HIS A 125 13.60 -11.63 -23.71
N CYS A 126 12.88 -12.47 -22.96
CA CYS A 126 12.18 -13.64 -23.48
C CYS A 126 10.70 -13.31 -23.59
N LYS A 127 10.15 -13.36 -24.80
CA LYS A 127 8.74 -12.98 -25.08
C LYS A 127 7.72 -13.98 -24.55
N THR A 128 8.17 -15.20 -24.22
CA THR A 128 7.32 -16.28 -23.70
C THR A 128 7.78 -16.70 -22.32
N TRP A 129 6.84 -17.06 -21.45
CA TRP A 129 7.16 -17.69 -20.18
C TRP A 129 7.77 -19.06 -20.40
N ILE A 130 8.83 -19.35 -19.65
CA ILE A 130 9.44 -20.68 -19.68
C ILE A 130 8.58 -21.70 -18.94
N SER A 131 8.54 -22.94 -19.43
CA SER A 131 7.71 -24.03 -18.85
C SER A 131 7.82 -24.15 -17.31
N PRO A 132 9.02 -24.09 -16.69
CA PRO A 132 9.14 -24.16 -15.23
C PRO A 132 8.51 -22.96 -14.51
N ALA A 133 8.50 -21.77 -15.11
CA ALA A 133 7.97 -20.55 -14.51
C ALA A 133 6.42 -20.52 -14.50
N VAL A 134 5.76 -21.25 -15.40
CA VAL A 134 4.29 -21.35 -15.44
C VAL A 134 3.73 -21.89 -14.12
N GLN A 135 4.44 -22.85 -13.50
CA GLN A 135 4.05 -23.40 -12.20
C GLN A 135 4.21 -22.38 -11.05
N TRP A 136 5.05 -21.35 -11.21
CA TRP A 136 5.25 -20.32 -10.20
C TRP A 136 4.17 -19.25 -10.25
N ILE A 137 3.74 -18.84 -11.44
CA ILE A 137 2.71 -17.80 -11.61
C ILE A 137 1.36 -18.27 -11.05
N THR A 138 1.09 -19.58 -11.13
CA THR A 138 -0.14 -20.17 -10.61
C THR A 138 -0.11 -20.41 -9.09
N ARG A 139 1.04 -20.27 -8.42
CA ARG A 139 1.17 -20.37 -6.95
C ARG A 139 0.74 -19.07 -6.28
N SER A 140 -0.55 -18.93 -5.99
CA SER A 140 -1.06 -17.80 -5.21
C SER A 140 -0.61 -17.88 -3.74
N LYS A 141 0.47 -17.18 -3.37
CA LYS A 141 1.04 -17.23 -2.00
C LYS A 141 0.37 -16.29 -1.00
N THR A 142 -0.23 -15.20 -1.45
CA THR A 142 -0.77 -14.17 -0.53
C THR A 142 -2.18 -14.51 -0.02
N THR A 143 -2.84 -15.48 -0.63
CA THR A 143 -4.24 -15.78 -0.36
C THR A 143 -4.44 -16.95 0.59
N THR A 144 -3.44 -17.78 0.88
CA THR A 144 -3.68 -19.05 1.59
C THR A 144 -4.18 -18.87 3.03
N LEU A 145 -3.65 -17.87 3.78
CA LEU A 145 -4.04 -17.64 5.18
C LEU A 145 -5.39 -16.91 5.30
N LEU A 146 -5.56 -15.80 4.57
CA LEU A 146 -6.82 -15.06 4.51
C LEU A 146 -7.94 -15.88 3.85
N MET A 147 -7.62 -16.75 2.88
CA MET A 147 -8.58 -17.71 2.32
C MET A 147 -8.90 -18.86 3.26
N ALA A 148 -7.98 -19.29 4.14
CA ALA A 148 -8.30 -20.32 5.13
C ALA A 148 -9.30 -19.80 6.17
N GLU A 149 -9.10 -18.57 6.67
CA GLU A 149 -10.06 -17.90 7.56
C GLU A 149 -11.38 -17.57 6.83
N SER A 150 -11.30 -17.09 5.58
CA SER A 150 -12.48 -16.87 4.73
C SER A 150 -13.23 -18.17 4.43
N LYS A 151 -12.55 -19.31 4.23
CA LYS A 151 -13.18 -20.63 4.01
C LYS A 151 -13.94 -21.10 5.26
N MET A 152 -13.39 -20.91 6.46
CA MET A 152 -14.09 -21.22 7.71
C MET A 152 -15.30 -20.31 7.93
N PHE A 153 -15.19 -19.02 7.64
CA PHE A 153 -16.30 -18.07 7.70
C PHE A 153 -17.38 -18.39 6.66
N ASN A 154 -16.98 -18.71 5.42
CA ASN A 154 -17.87 -19.12 4.34
C ASN A 154 -18.65 -20.38 4.70
N LYS A 155 -18.05 -21.37 5.36
CA LYS A 155 -18.78 -22.59 5.78
C LYS A 155 -19.90 -22.29 6.78
N ARG A 156 -19.68 -21.39 7.74
CA ARG A 156 -20.68 -20.98 8.75
C ARG A 156 -21.75 -20.03 8.19
N ILE A 157 -21.36 -19.08 7.34
CA ILE A 157 -22.30 -18.16 6.69
C ILE A 157 -23.16 -18.88 5.68
N MET A 158 -22.60 -19.78 4.85
CA MET A 158 -23.36 -20.56 3.86
C MET A 158 -24.43 -21.45 4.49
N GLN A 159 -24.25 -21.91 5.74
CA GLN A 159 -25.28 -22.63 6.50
C GLN A 159 -26.46 -21.72 6.92
N ILE A 160 -26.26 -20.40 7.00
CA ILE A 160 -27.25 -19.40 7.40
C ILE A 160 -27.98 -18.80 6.16
N VAL A 161 -27.50 -19.07 4.94
CA VAL A 161 -27.66 -18.22 3.74
C VAL A 161 -28.55 -18.80 2.63
N SER A 162 -29.51 -19.68 2.94
CA SER A 162 -30.46 -20.16 1.90
C SER A 162 -31.37 -19.06 1.31
N CYS A 163 -31.34 -17.81 1.80
CA CYS A 163 -32.19 -16.72 1.31
C CYS A 163 -31.39 -15.40 1.08
N GLN A 164 -31.26 -14.95 -0.19
CA GLN A 164 -30.79 -13.64 -0.69
C GLN A 164 -29.27 -13.36 -0.88
N GLN A 165 -28.77 -13.51 -2.12
CA GLN A 165 -27.35 -13.42 -2.53
C GLN A 165 -26.67 -12.02 -2.49
N SER A 166 -27.39 -10.90 -2.57
CA SER A 166 -26.78 -9.55 -2.72
C SER A 166 -26.37 -8.90 -1.40
N SER A 167 -27.15 -9.12 -0.33
CA SER A 167 -26.90 -8.60 1.02
C SER A 167 -25.66 -9.23 1.65
N ILE A 168 -25.45 -10.53 1.40
CA ILE A 168 -24.32 -11.31 1.93
C ILE A 168 -22.99 -10.82 1.36
N LYS A 169 -22.95 -10.41 0.08
CA LYS A 169 -21.72 -9.85 -0.51
C LYS A 169 -21.22 -8.64 0.29
N HIS A 170 -22.12 -7.81 0.81
CA HIS A 170 -21.73 -6.62 1.57
C HIS A 170 -21.31 -6.97 3.01
N VAL A 171 -22.01 -7.90 3.68
CA VAL A 171 -21.59 -8.41 4.99
C VAL A 171 -20.22 -9.09 4.90
N TYR A 172 -19.98 -9.87 3.86
CA TYR A 172 -18.68 -10.49 3.59
C TYR A 172 -17.59 -9.43 3.38
N LYS A 173 -17.85 -8.40 2.56
CA LYS A 173 -16.93 -7.28 2.38
C LYS A 173 -16.59 -6.61 3.72
N TYR A 174 -17.59 -6.27 4.52
CA TYR A 174 -17.37 -5.68 5.84
C TYR A 174 -16.53 -6.57 6.76
N TYR A 175 -16.85 -7.87 6.84
CA TYR A 175 -16.07 -8.83 7.62
C TYR A 175 -14.62 -8.93 7.14
N MET A 176 -14.41 -9.03 5.83
CA MET A 176 -13.07 -9.05 5.24
C MET A 176 -12.29 -7.76 5.52
N SER A 177 -12.95 -6.61 5.43
CA SER A 177 -12.36 -5.32 5.81
C SER A 177 -11.90 -5.33 7.27
N LYS A 178 -12.72 -5.82 8.20
CA LYS A 178 -12.36 -5.94 9.62
C LYS A 178 -11.17 -6.86 9.87
N LEU A 179 -11.13 -8.02 9.21
CA LEU A 179 -9.99 -8.91 9.30
C LEU A 179 -8.72 -8.27 8.75
N CYS A 180 -8.80 -7.65 7.57
CA CYS A 180 -7.65 -6.98 6.96
C CYS A 180 -7.13 -5.84 7.83
N ASN A 181 -8.02 -5.03 8.40
CA ASN A 181 -7.67 -3.99 9.38
C ASN A 181 -6.93 -4.56 10.58
N LYS A 182 -7.47 -5.62 11.21
CA LYS A 182 -6.84 -6.25 12.38
C LYS A 182 -5.47 -6.81 12.04
N HIS A 183 -5.34 -7.51 10.91
CA HIS A 183 -4.06 -8.11 10.48
C HIS A 183 -3.04 -7.02 10.14
N ALA A 184 -3.42 -6.00 9.37
CA ALA A 184 -2.53 -4.91 8.99
C ALA A 184 -1.94 -4.18 10.22
N GLN A 185 -2.78 -3.95 11.24
CA GLN A 185 -2.36 -3.26 12.46
C GLN A 185 -1.35 -4.04 13.31
N ASN A 186 -1.30 -5.39 13.18
CA ASN A 186 -0.35 -6.25 13.89
C ASN A 186 1.02 -6.35 13.21
N ILE A 187 1.16 -5.85 11.98
CA ILE A 187 2.40 -6.00 11.21
C ILE A 187 3.39 -4.92 11.65
N PRO A 188 4.59 -5.27 12.13
CA PRO A 188 5.61 -4.30 12.46
C PRO A 188 6.22 -3.72 11.18
N VAL A 189 5.94 -2.45 10.90
CA VAL A 189 6.52 -1.67 9.79
C VAL A 189 7.52 -0.63 10.31
N ASP A 190 7.91 -0.70 11.58
CA ASP A 190 8.76 0.30 12.22
C ASP A 190 10.20 0.31 11.67
N SER A 191 10.78 1.51 11.69
CA SER A 191 12.16 1.86 11.41
C SER A 191 13.20 1.20 12.32
N THR A 192 12.79 0.64 13.46
CA THR A 192 13.65 -0.10 14.39
C THR A 192 14.13 -1.45 13.85
N ILE A 193 13.50 -1.96 12.79
CA ILE A 193 13.95 -3.17 12.09
C ILE A 193 15.21 -2.85 11.28
N SER A 194 16.34 -3.48 11.65
CA SER A 194 17.64 -3.29 11.00
C SER A 194 17.76 -3.96 9.61
N ASP A 195 17.02 -5.06 9.37
CA ASP A 195 17.03 -5.76 8.09
C ASP A 195 16.04 -5.14 7.09
N ASN A 196 16.58 -4.45 6.08
CA ASN A 196 15.81 -3.84 5.00
C ASN A 196 14.96 -4.86 4.22
N LYS A 197 15.45 -6.09 4.02
CA LYS A 197 14.73 -7.13 3.26
C LYS A 197 13.53 -7.65 4.04
N TYR A 198 13.69 -7.84 5.36
CA TYR A 198 12.57 -8.19 6.23
C TYR A 198 11.55 -7.05 6.31
N ARG A 199 12.02 -5.81 6.49
CA ARG A 199 11.17 -4.61 6.51
C ARG A 199 10.36 -4.45 5.22
N TYR A 200 10.99 -4.66 4.06
CA TYR A 200 10.32 -4.67 2.76
C TYR A 200 9.19 -5.71 2.70
N LYS A 201 9.46 -6.95 3.15
CA LYS A 201 8.45 -8.01 3.15
C LYS A 201 7.26 -7.66 4.04
N GLN A 202 7.51 -7.13 5.24
CA GLN A 202 6.46 -6.72 6.17
C GLN A 202 5.64 -5.55 5.63
N TYR A 203 6.31 -4.52 5.10
CA TYR A 203 5.65 -3.40 4.44
C TYR A 203 4.78 -3.89 3.26
N LYS A 204 5.32 -4.71 2.36
CA LYS A 204 4.60 -5.24 1.20
C LYS A 204 3.39 -6.08 1.59
N PHE A 205 3.54 -6.89 2.63
CA PHE A 205 2.43 -7.66 3.20
C PHE A 205 1.36 -6.73 3.77
N CYS A 206 1.73 -5.74 4.60
CA CYS A 206 0.80 -4.76 5.16
C CYS A 206 0.07 -3.95 4.09
N LEU A 207 0.80 -3.43 3.10
CA LEU A 207 0.24 -2.71 1.97
C LEU A 207 -0.77 -3.57 1.19
N THR A 208 -0.41 -4.82 0.87
CA THR A 208 -1.30 -5.72 0.13
C THR A 208 -2.58 -6.02 0.93
N THR A 209 -2.45 -6.24 2.25
CA THR A 209 -3.59 -6.42 3.15
C THR A 209 -4.49 -5.18 3.19
N LEU A 210 -3.91 -3.98 3.24
CA LEU A 210 -4.68 -2.73 3.22
C LEU A 210 -5.31 -2.44 1.85
N LEU A 211 -4.69 -2.82 0.74
CA LEU A 211 -5.30 -2.71 -0.59
C LEU A 211 -6.51 -3.64 -0.74
N LEU A 212 -6.44 -4.85 -0.19
CA LEU A 212 -7.60 -5.74 -0.09
C LEU A 212 -8.71 -5.12 0.76
N ASN A 213 -8.35 -4.48 1.87
CA ASN A 213 -9.30 -3.78 2.72
C ASN A 213 -10.03 -2.63 1.99
N VAL A 214 -9.28 -1.82 1.26
CA VAL A 214 -9.80 -0.72 0.43
C VAL A 214 -10.83 -1.19 -0.60
N TYR A 215 -10.67 -2.39 -1.15
CA TYR A 215 -11.66 -2.97 -2.06
C TYR A 215 -13.00 -3.31 -1.36
N HIS A 216 -12.96 -3.49 -0.05
CA HIS A 216 -14.06 -3.95 0.78
C HIS A 216 -14.70 -2.84 1.64
N ASP A 217 -14.05 -1.70 1.80
CA ASP A 217 -14.51 -0.58 2.62
C ASP A 217 -14.33 0.77 1.89
N ALA A 218 -15.37 1.60 1.96
CA ALA A 218 -15.45 2.84 1.22
C ALA A 218 -14.59 3.97 1.80
N VAL A 219 -14.28 3.95 3.10
CA VAL A 219 -13.61 5.08 3.79
C VAL A 219 -12.53 4.63 4.76
N SER A 220 -12.84 3.76 5.73
CA SER A 220 -11.91 3.48 6.84
C SER A 220 -10.64 2.77 6.34
N GLY A 221 -10.77 1.87 5.36
CA GLY A 221 -9.67 1.19 4.70
C GLY A 221 -8.74 2.14 3.94
N TRP A 222 -9.28 3.17 3.29
CA TRP A 222 -8.47 4.20 2.64
C TRP A 222 -7.70 5.04 3.65
N LEU A 223 -8.33 5.40 4.77
CA LEU A 223 -7.65 6.15 5.83
C LEU A 223 -6.59 5.31 6.56
N MET A 224 -6.77 4.00 6.69
CA MET A 224 -5.73 3.09 7.16
C MET A 224 -4.55 2.98 6.19
N LEU A 225 -4.83 2.92 4.89
CA LEU A 225 -3.80 2.99 3.87
C LEU A 225 -3.06 4.35 3.90
N ALA A 226 -3.78 5.46 4.07
CA ALA A 226 -3.16 6.77 4.24
C ALA A 226 -2.28 6.84 5.49
N SER A 227 -2.69 6.18 6.58
CA SER A 227 -1.91 6.13 7.82
C SER A 227 -0.62 5.32 7.66
N LEU A 228 -0.62 4.26 6.86
CA LEU A 228 0.61 3.54 6.47
C LEU A 228 1.58 4.47 5.72
N PHE A 229 1.07 5.23 4.74
CA PHE A 229 1.90 6.17 3.98
C PHE A 229 2.41 7.32 4.83
N TYR A 230 1.58 7.82 5.75
CA TYR A 230 2.01 8.79 6.76
C TYR A 230 3.18 8.26 7.59
N LYS A 231 3.05 7.05 8.14
CA LYS A 231 4.06 6.42 8.99
C LYS A 231 5.36 6.11 8.28
N THR A 232 5.29 5.88 6.97
CA THR A 232 6.46 5.73 6.11
C THR A 232 6.94 7.03 5.47
N LYS A 233 6.46 8.18 5.97
CA LYS A 233 6.85 9.53 5.56
C LYS A 233 6.58 9.86 4.09
N GLN A 234 5.69 9.12 3.45
CA GLN A 234 5.23 9.35 2.08
C GLN A 234 4.02 10.32 2.10
N TYR A 235 4.21 11.51 2.67
CA TYR A 235 3.14 12.46 2.98
C TYR A 235 2.32 12.88 1.75
N SER A 236 2.94 13.08 0.58
CA SER A 236 2.22 13.42 -0.65
C SER A 236 1.25 12.33 -1.10
N LYS A 237 1.63 11.04 -0.98
CA LYS A 237 0.74 9.91 -1.29
C LYS A 237 -0.39 9.81 -0.27
N ALA A 238 -0.08 9.99 1.01
CA ALA A 238 -1.08 10.04 2.08
C ALA A 238 -2.12 11.14 1.81
N LEU A 239 -1.67 12.37 1.50
CA LEU A 239 -2.54 13.51 1.17
C LEU A 239 -3.47 13.23 -0.02
N HIS A 240 -2.97 12.57 -1.08
CA HIS A 240 -3.80 12.21 -2.22
C HIS A 240 -4.94 11.26 -1.81
N ILE A 241 -4.61 10.23 -1.03
CA ILE A 241 -5.59 9.25 -0.53
C ILE A 241 -6.57 9.91 0.45
N ILE A 242 -6.10 10.79 1.34
CA ILE A 242 -6.95 11.50 2.30
C ILE A 242 -7.97 12.37 1.57
N LYS A 243 -7.55 13.15 0.55
CA LYS A 243 -8.47 13.95 -0.28
C LYS A 243 -9.51 13.08 -0.97
N TYR A 244 -9.09 11.94 -1.51
CA TYR A 244 -10.01 10.97 -2.08
C TYR A 244 -11.01 10.47 -1.03
N SER A 245 -10.55 10.04 0.16
CA SER A 245 -11.40 9.58 1.27
C SER A 245 -12.41 10.64 1.71
N ILE A 246 -11.97 11.89 1.90
CA ILE A 246 -12.84 13.02 2.27
C ILE A 246 -13.93 13.23 1.20
N SER A 247 -13.57 13.15 -0.09
CA SER A 247 -14.58 13.23 -1.18
C SER A 247 -15.61 12.10 -1.16
N LYS A 248 -15.32 10.98 -0.48
CA LYS A 248 -16.25 9.87 -0.26
C LYS A 248 -17.03 9.99 1.06
N CYS A 249 -16.58 10.81 1.99
CA CYS A 249 -17.28 11.16 3.23
C CYS A 249 -18.40 12.19 2.97
N THR A 250 -19.40 11.83 2.17
CA THR A 250 -20.60 12.68 1.99
C THR A 250 -21.58 12.47 3.15
N PRO A 251 -22.40 13.47 3.55
CA PRO A 251 -23.40 13.32 4.61
C PRO A 251 -24.32 12.12 4.40
N GLU A 252 -24.74 11.88 3.17
CA GLU A 252 -25.53 10.69 2.77
C GLU A 252 -24.84 9.36 3.10
N LYS A 253 -23.51 9.33 3.14
CA LYS A 253 -22.68 8.14 3.41
C LYS A 253 -22.21 8.03 4.85
N LEU A 254 -22.31 9.08 5.64
CA LEU A 254 -21.85 9.12 7.03
C LEU A 254 -22.98 8.79 8.03
N TYR A 255 -24.20 8.54 7.55
CA TYR A 255 -25.34 8.18 8.39
C TYR A 255 -25.12 6.83 9.10
N ARG A 256 -24.74 6.91 10.37
CA ARG A 256 -24.66 5.77 11.29
C ARG A 256 -25.66 6.05 12.41
N TYR A 257 -26.36 5.02 12.86
CA TYR A 257 -27.52 5.07 13.78
C TYR A 257 -28.86 5.36 13.11
N MET A 258 -29.20 4.57 12.09
CA MET A 258 -30.61 4.28 11.86
C MET A 258 -31.02 3.16 12.82
N SER A 259 -32.05 3.39 13.65
CA SER A 259 -32.74 2.28 14.31
C SER A 259 -33.26 1.31 13.23
N ILE A 260 -33.59 0.06 13.59
CA ILE A 260 -34.22 -0.87 12.62
C ILE A 260 -35.47 -0.23 11.98
N SER A 261 -36.18 0.61 12.74
CA SER A 261 -37.30 1.44 12.27
C SER A 261 -36.87 2.48 11.23
N ASP A 262 -35.77 3.21 11.45
CA ASP A 262 -35.26 4.21 10.51
C ASP A 262 -34.70 3.56 9.24
N ILE A 263 -34.06 2.39 9.38
CA ILE A 263 -33.62 1.57 8.24
C ILE A 263 -34.84 1.17 7.42
N HIS A 264 -35.91 0.71 8.08
CA HIS A 264 -37.16 0.30 7.45
C HIS A 264 -37.87 1.47 6.75
N TYR A 265 -37.98 2.62 7.41
CA TYR A 265 -38.57 3.85 6.87
C TYR A 265 -37.80 4.37 5.64
N GLN A 266 -36.46 4.41 5.71
CA GLN A 266 -35.62 4.81 4.58
C GLN A 266 -35.63 3.75 3.47
N LEU A 267 -35.77 2.46 3.81
CA LEU A 267 -36.00 1.39 2.83
C LEU A 267 -37.27 1.65 2.02
N LEU A 268 -38.39 1.94 2.72
CA LEU A 268 -39.68 2.22 2.11
C LEU A 268 -39.61 3.47 1.23
N LYS A 269 -38.97 4.53 1.73
CA LYS A 269 -38.75 5.78 0.98
C LYS A 269 -37.89 5.58 -0.27
N LEU A 270 -36.84 4.75 -0.20
CA LEU A 270 -35.96 4.45 -1.34
C LEU A 270 -36.54 3.41 -2.30
N GLN A 271 -37.36 2.47 -1.82
CA GLN A 271 -38.11 1.53 -2.67
C GLN A 271 -39.11 2.25 -3.57
N LEU A 272 -39.69 3.36 -3.11
CA LEU A 272 -40.54 4.24 -3.92
C LEU A 272 -39.75 4.97 -5.04
N ILE A 273 -38.42 5.08 -4.93
CA ILE A 273 -37.59 5.89 -5.84
C ILE A 273 -36.76 5.03 -6.82
N ARG A 274 -36.39 3.77 -6.49
CA ARG A 274 -35.89 2.73 -7.45
C ARG A 274 -35.49 1.42 -6.74
N LYS A 275 -35.46 0.30 -7.49
CA LYS A 275 -35.07 -1.07 -7.06
C LYS A 275 -33.69 -1.25 -6.38
N ASN A 276 -32.87 -0.20 -6.22
CA ASN A 276 -31.49 -0.27 -5.70
C ASN A 276 -31.30 0.28 -4.26
N GLY A 277 -32.37 0.68 -3.57
CA GLY A 277 -32.30 1.35 -2.25
C GLY A 277 -31.53 0.59 -1.16
N PHE A 278 -31.73 -0.73 -1.06
CA PHE A 278 -31.09 -1.56 -0.03
C PHE A 278 -29.56 -1.63 -0.14
N VAL A 279 -29.03 -1.66 -1.37
CA VAL A 279 -27.58 -1.70 -1.63
C VAL A 279 -26.91 -0.37 -1.29
N CYS A 280 -27.58 0.75 -1.59
CA CYS A 280 -27.09 2.07 -1.20
C CYS A 280 -27.11 2.24 0.33
N LEU A 281 -28.20 1.86 1.00
CA LEU A 281 -28.28 1.83 2.47
C LEU A 281 -27.18 0.98 3.10
N LEU A 282 -26.92 -0.22 2.60
CA LEU A 282 -25.80 -1.05 3.10
C LEU A 282 -24.44 -0.37 2.90
N LYS A 283 -24.17 0.27 1.75
CA LYS A 283 -22.91 1.00 1.53
C LYS A 283 -22.71 2.15 2.53
N ILE A 284 -23.79 2.82 2.91
CA ILE A 284 -23.82 3.89 3.92
C ILE A 284 -23.60 3.30 5.32
N MET A 285 -24.28 2.19 5.64
CA MET A 285 -24.18 1.50 6.94
C MET A 285 -22.77 0.97 7.27
N PHE A 286 -21.92 0.73 6.26
CA PHE A 286 -20.57 0.18 6.46
C PHE A 286 -19.45 1.21 6.50
N VAL A 287 -19.75 2.53 6.55
CA VAL A 287 -18.70 3.49 6.91
C VAL A 287 -18.35 3.28 8.38
N ASP A 288 -17.31 2.48 8.58
CA ASP A 288 -16.83 2.23 9.92
C ASP A 288 -15.96 3.39 10.40
N ASN A 289 -15.90 3.55 11.72
CA ASN A 289 -14.95 4.42 12.36
C ASN A 289 -13.57 3.77 12.31
N ILE A 290 -12.55 4.61 12.41
CA ILE A 290 -11.17 4.16 12.47
C ILE A 290 -10.97 3.52 13.85
N LYS A 291 -10.83 2.20 13.87
CA LYS A 291 -10.56 1.45 15.10
C LYS A 291 -9.13 0.93 15.09
N PHE A 292 -8.27 1.41 15.97
CA PHE A 292 -6.96 0.81 16.20
C PHE A 292 -7.06 -0.23 17.33
N ASN A 293 -7.02 -1.52 17.01
CA ASN A 293 -7.24 -2.57 18.01
C ASN A 293 -6.01 -2.81 18.91
N ILE A 294 -4.89 -2.15 18.61
CA ILE A 294 -3.59 -2.41 19.25
C ILE A 294 -2.99 -1.06 19.56
N SER A 295 -2.60 -0.84 20.82
CA SER A 295 -1.98 0.40 21.30
C SER A 295 -0.66 0.73 20.58
N ASN A 296 0.08 -0.29 20.14
CA ASN A 296 1.33 -0.15 19.40
C ASN A 296 1.18 -0.46 17.90
N SER A 297 0.00 -0.22 17.33
CA SER A 297 -0.17 -0.43 15.90
C SER A 297 0.75 0.49 15.10
N THR A 298 1.42 -0.09 14.10
CA THR A 298 2.30 0.64 13.19
C THR A 298 1.58 1.60 12.25
N LEU A 299 0.24 1.58 12.26
CA LEU A 299 -0.62 2.49 11.52
C LEU A 299 -1.08 3.69 12.34
N ILE A 300 -0.75 3.77 13.64
CA ILE A 300 -1.12 4.93 14.48
C ILE A 300 -0.05 6.01 14.31
N PRO A 301 -0.42 7.25 13.93
CA PRO A 301 0.47 8.41 13.99
C PRO A 301 1.14 8.57 15.35
N ASP A 302 2.44 8.88 15.38
CA ASP A 302 3.19 8.99 16.64
C ASP A 302 2.68 10.11 17.56
N GLU A 303 2.06 11.12 16.96
CA GLU A 303 1.44 12.24 17.65
C GLU A 303 0.16 11.84 18.41
N LEU A 304 -0.46 10.71 18.05
CA LEU A 304 -1.60 10.17 18.76
C LEU A 304 -1.11 9.22 19.85
N GLN A 305 -1.11 9.71 21.09
CA GLN A 305 -1.03 8.82 22.24
C GLN A 305 -2.37 8.11 22.40
N MET A 306 -2.32 6.80 22.61
CA MET A 306 -3.53 5.96 22.65
C MET A 306 -4.19 6.00 24.03
N ASP A 307 -5.45 6.40 24.07
CA ASP A 307 -6.37 6.14 25.18
C ASP A 307 -6.86 4.68 25.13
N GLU A 308 -7.59 4.21 26.15
CA GLU A 308 -8.20 2.85 26.16
C GLU A 308 -9.22 2.63 25.03
N SER A 309 -9.76 3.69 24.42
CA SER A 309 -10.79 3.59 23.36
C SER A 309 -10.31 4.16 22.02
N ASN A 310 -9.72 3.30 21.21
CA ASN A 310 -9.06 3.63 19.95
C ASN A 310 -9.98 3.82 18.73
N LEU A 311 -11.16 4.38 18.93
CA LEU A 311 -12.20 4.52 17.90
C LEU A 311 -12.40 5.98 17.52
N TYR A 312 -11.98 6.39 16.32
CA TYR A 312 -12.07 7.77 15.84
C TYR A 312 -13.07 7.93 14.69
N PRO A 313 -13.82 9.04 14.64
CA PRO A 313 -14.67 9.35 13.49
C PRO A 313 -13.83 9.51 12.23
N CYS A 314 -14.24 8.86 11.13
CA CYS A 314 -13.47 8.88 9.88
C CYS A 314 -13.20 10.29 9.37
N THR A 315 -14.19 11.18 9.38
CA THR A 315 -14.04 12.54 8.86
C THR A 315 -13.08 13.37 9.70
N ALA A 316 -13.21 13.37 11.03
CA ALA A 316 -12.27 14.07 11.91
C ALA A 316 -10.86 13.49 11.81
N TYR A 317 -10.72 12.16 11.81
CA TYR A 317 -9.42 11.51 11.63
C TYR A 317 -8.79 11.85 10.27
N ALA A 318 -9.58 11.95 9.20
CA ALA A 318 -9.08 12.33 7.89
C ALA A 318 -8.49 13.75 7.89
N TYR A 319 -9.20 14.75 8.44
CA TYR A 319 -8.68 16.12 8.53
C TYR A 319 -7.50 16.26 9.48
N PHE A 320 -7.49 15.51 10.59
CA PHE A 320 -6.34 15.43 11.48
C PHE A 320 -5.11 14.83 10.78
N LEU A 321 -5.26 13.71 10.07
CA LEU A 321 -4.16 13.10 9.32
C LEU A 321 -3.69 14.00 8.17
N ASN A 322 -4.60 14.74 7.53
CA ASN A 322 -4.29 15.78 6.54
C ASN A 322 -3.41 16.87 7.16
N PHE A 323 -3.79 17.37 8.34
CA PHE A 323 -3.02 18.34 9.12
C PHE A 323 -1.61 17.81 9.42
N LEU A 324 -1.48 16.58 9.93
CA LEU A 324 -0.18 15.99 10.25
C LEU A 324 0.72 15.89 9.02
N CYS A 325 0.18 15.48 7.88
CA CYS A 325 0.96 15.45 6.63
C CYS A 325 1.49 16.83 6.24
N TYR A 326 0.67 17.88 6.32
CA TYR A 326 1.12 19.24 6.03
C TYR A 326 2.09 19.79 7.08
N TYR A 327 1.94 19.38 8.34
CA TYR A 327 2.82 19.77 9.44
C TYR A 327 4.24 19.27 9.18
N HIS A 328 4.41 17.98 8.84
CA HIS A 328 5.70 17.41 8.48
C HIS A 328 6.28 17.94 7.16
N LEU A 329 5.43 18.47 6.28
CA LEU A 329 5.84 19.19 5.06
C LEU A 329 6.10 20.69 5.31
N ASN A 330 6.03 21.16 6.56
CA ASN A 330 6.19 22.57 6.95
C ASN A 330 5.26 23.55 6.21
N ASN A 331 4.06 23.11 5.81
CA ASN A 331 3.09 23.94 5.11
C ASN A 331 2.06 24.54 6.08
N VAL A 332 2.45 25.62 6.77
CA VAL A 332 1.65 26.27 7.82
C VAL A 332 0.26 26.69 7.35
N ARG A 333 0.14 27.23 6.13
CA ARG A 333 -1.16 27.64 5.55
C ARG A 333 -2.09 26.44 5.42
N LYS A 334 -1.61 25.32 4.87
CA LYS A 334 -2.43 24.11 4.69
C LYS A 334 -2.73 23.38 6.00
N CYS A 335 -1.86 23.51 7.01
CA CYS A 335 -2.17 23.10 8.38
C CYS A 335 -3.36 23.89 8.93
N GLN A 336 -3.35 25.21 8.77
CA GLN A 336 -4.45 26.07 9.21
C GLN A 336 -5.77 25.73 8.49
N ASP A 337 -5.75 25.58 7.16
CA ASP A 337 -6.92 25.14 6.38
C ASP A 337 -7.49 23.81 6.94
N SER A 338 -6.61 22.84 7.24
CA SER A 338 -7.02 21.52 7.74
C SER A 338 -7.60 21.57 9.16
N LEU A 339 -7.07 22.45 10.01
CA LEU A 339 -7.58 22.70 11.36
C LEU A 339 -8.95 23.37 11.35
N GLU A 340 -9.15 24.35 10.48
CA GLU A 340 -10.46 25.00 10.29
C GLU A 340 -11.49 23.99 9.81
N CYS A 341 -11.15 23.14 8.83
CA CYS A 341 -12.03 22.06 8.41
C CYS A 341 -12.32 21.05 9.53
N LEU A 342 -11.32 20.71 10.37
CA LEU A 342 -11.53 19.82 11.51
C LEU A 342 -12.49 20.44 12.54
N GLN A 343 -12.32 21.73 12.85
CA GLN A 343 -13.22 22.47 13.74
C GLN A 343 -14.66 22.49 13.19
N LEU A 344 -14.83 22.84 11.90
CA LEU A 344 -16.14 22.81 11.25
C LEU A 344 -16.80 21.43 11.38
N VAL A 345 -16.06 20.35 11.13
CA VAL A 345 -16.60 18.98 11.27
C VAL A 345 -17.02 18.65 12.70
N ILE A 346 -16.35 19.20 13.70
CA ILE A 346 -16.71 19.01 15.11
C ILE A 346 -17.98 19.78 15.46
N ASP A 347 -18.11 21.01 14.96
CA ASP A 347 -19.25 21.89 15.25
C ASP A 347 -20.53 21.44 14.55
N GLU A 348 -20.42 20.66 13.46
CA GLU A 348 -21.55 20.09 12.73
C GLU A 348 -22.14 18.85 13.45
N ASP A 349 -23.20 19.07 14.23
CA ASP A 349 -23.83 18.04 15.07
C ASP A 349 -24.31 16.79 14.29
N TYR A 350 -24.68 16.93 13.01
CA TYR A 350 -25.10 15.77 12.20
C TYR A 350 -23.93 14.87 11.76
N LEU A 351 -22.69 15.38 11.75
CA LEU A 351 -21.48 14.58 11.49
C LEU A 351 -20.96 13.91 12.77
N MET A 352 -21.31 14.48 13.93
CA MET A 352 -20.82 14.09 15.25
C MET A 352 -21.98 13.78 16.22
N THR A 353 -22.95 12.98 15.77
CA THR A 353 -24.18 12.67 16.52
C THR A 353 -23.94 11.95 17.85
N ASN A 354 -22.77 11.36 18.04
CA ASN A 354 -22.38 10.71 19.28
C ASN A 354 -21.39 11.61 20.05
N TRP A 355 -21.80 12.03 21.24
CA TRP A 355 -21.01 12.80 22.19
C TRP A 355 -19.59 12.24 22.45
N ASN A 356 -19.42 10.90 22.50
CA ASN A 356 -18.11 10.26 22.63
C ASN A 356 -17.22 10.49 21.38
N PHE A 357 -17.82 10.50 20.18
CA PHE A 357 -17.10 10.83 18.95
C PHE A 357 -16.72 12.29 18.86
N LYS A 358 -17.62 13.18 19.30
CA LYS A 358 -17.35 14.62 19.39
C LYS A 358 -16.20 14.89 20.36
N ALA A 359 -16.19 14.25 21.53
CA ALA A 359 -15.08 14.31 22.48
C ALA A 359 -13.75 13.88 21.85
N LYS A 360 -13.70 12.72 21.19
CA LYS A 360 -12.48 12.27 20.51
C LYS A 360 -12.01 13.18 19.38
N ALA A 361 -12.94 13.78 18.65
CA ALA A 361 -12.60 14.76 17.63
C ALA A 361 -11.99 16.02 18.26
N TYR A 362 -12.48 16.47 19.41
CA TYR A 362 -11.82 17.52 20.21
C TYR A 362 -10.42 17.11 20.68
N ASN A 363 -10.16 15.86 21.05
CA ASN A 363 -8.80 15.39 21.36
C ASN A 363 -7.86 15.46 20.15
N LEU A 364 -8.33 15.10 18.95
CA LEU A 364 -7.57 15.26 17.70
C LEU A 364 -7.25 16.74 17.45
N LEU A 365 -8.23 17.62 17.63
CA LEU A 365 -8.08 19.07 17.49
C LEU A 365 -7.07 19.64 18.49
N GLY A 366 -7.21 19.28 19.78
CA GLY A 366 -6.31 19.72 20.84
C GLY A 366 -4.87 19.28 20.58
N THR A 367 -4.67 18.05 20.12
CA THR A 367 -3.34 17.53 19.71
C THR A 367 -2.76 18.37 18.58
N ALA A 368 -3.54 18.66 17.53
CA ALA A 368 -3.07 19.46 16.40
C ALA A 368 -2.75 20.92 16.79
N LEU A 369 -3.58 21.54 17.64
CA LEU A 369 -3.32 22.88 18.18
C LEU A 369 -2.07 22.93 19.07
N HIS A 370 -1.84 21.88 19.85
CA HIS A 370 -0.64 21.74 20.68
C HIS A 370 0.62 21.66 19.83
N LEU A 371 0.62 20.88 18.74
CA LEU A 371 1.74 20.79 17.80
C LEU A 371 2.08 22.12 17.14
N LEU A 372 1.09 23.00 16.93
CA LEU A 372 1.32 24.37 16.44
C LEU A 372 1.76 25.35 17.55
N GLY A 373 1.89 24.92 18.79
CA GLY A 373 2.25 25.77 19.94
C GLY A 373 1.10 26.65 20.47
N ARG A 374 -0.16 26.43 20.04
CA ARG A 374 -1.34 27.18 20.50
C ARG A 374 -1.88 26.61 21.81
N LYS A 375 -1.11 26.77 22.89
CA LYS A 375 -1.36 26.12 24.19
C LYS A 375 -2.76 26.37 24.76
N GLU A 376 -3.25 27.61 24.76
CA GLU A 376 -4.58 27.93 25.31
C GLU A 376 -5.71 27.32 24.48
N SER A 377 -5.66 27.42 23.16
CA SER A 377 -6.67 26.79 22.28
C SER A 377 -6.65 25.28 22.40
N ALA A 378 -5.46 24.67 22.52
CA ALA A 378 -5.33 23.24 22.78
C ALA A 378 -5.97 22.85 24.11
N ARG A 379 -5.69 23.59 25.19
CA ARG A 379 -6.29 23.39 26.51
C ARG A 379 -7.82 23.47 26.45
N GLN A 380 -8.36 24.47 25.77
CA GLN A 380 -9.81 24.60 25.61
C GLN A 380 -10.42 23.41 24.85
N ALA A 381 -9.79 22.95 23.77
CA ALA A 381 -10.26 21.78 23.04
C ALA A 381 -10.28 20.52 23.92
N PHE A 382 -9.24 20.30 24.73
CA PHE A 382 -9.22 19.18 25.68
C PHE A 382 -10.28 19.30 26.78
N LEU A 383 -10.53 20.52 27.30
CA LEU A 383 -11.61 20.77 28.25
C LEU A 383 -12.99 20.46 27.64
N ASN A 384 -13.24 20.89 26.40
CA ASN A 384 -14.48 20.56 25.70
C ASN A 384 -14.65 19.03 25.52
N SER A 385 -13.56 18.31 25.26
CA SER A 385 -13.61 16.83 25.22
C SER A 385 -14.00 16.23 26.57
N LEU A 386 -13.45 16.75 27.66
CA LEU A 386 -13.70 16.28 29.02
C LEU A 386 -15.12 16.58 29.50
N GLU A 387 -15.64 17.75 29.18
CA GLU A 387 -17.02 18.11 29.49
C GLU A 387 -18.00 17.14 28.83
N LEU A 388 -17.71 16.76 27.57
CA LEU A 388 -18.50 15.76 26.88
C LEU A 388 -18.28 14.37 27.48
N PHE A 389 -17.05 13.93 27.72
CA PHE A 389 -16.77 12.57 28.22
C PHE A 389 -15.83 12.58 29.44
N PRO A 390 -16.35 12.81 30.66
CA PRO A 390 -15.52 13.04 31.86
C PRO A 390 -14.66 11.84 32.27
N ASN A 391 -15.11 10.63 31.94
CA ASN A 391 -14.40 9.38 32.26
C ASN A 391 -13.32 9.03 31.21
N GLN A 392 -12.99 9.93 30.28
CA GLN A 392 -11.87 9.69 29.38
C GLN A 392 -10.55 9.80 30.15
N LEU A 393 -9.69 8.80 30.00
CA LEU A 393 -8.28 8.97 30.34
C LEU A 393 -7.75 10.13 29.49
N ILE A 394 -7.21 11.13 30.17
CA ILE A 394 -6.71 12.33 29.51
C ILE A 394 -5.24 12.09 29.14
N ASN A 395 -4.92 12.24 27.86
CA ASN A 395 -3.59 12.08 27.29
C ASN A 395 -2.50 12.82 28.11
N SER A 396 -1.29 12.25 28.23
CA SER A 396 -0.17 12.83 28.97
C SER A 396 0.21 14.25 28.53
N ALA A 397 -0.06 14.62 27.27
CA ALA A 397 0.10 15.99 26.78
C ALA A 397 -0.78 16.99 27.55
N VAL A 398 -2.00 16.60 27.88
CA VAL A 398 -2.92 17.38 28.70
C VAL A 398 -2.46 17.44 30.14
N THR A 399 -1.99 16.32 30.69
CA THR A 399 -1.36 16.26 32.02
C THR A 399 -0.13 17.16 32.10
N SER A 400 0.66 17.28 31.01
CA SER A 400 1.81 18.18 30.94
C SER A 400 1.40 19.65 30.83
N LEU A 401 0.31 19.95 30.11
CA LEU A 401 -0.27 21.29 30.01
C LEU A 401 -0.86 21.75 31.35
N PHE A 402 -1.51 20.86 32.11
CA PHE A 402 -2.08 21.17 33.43
C PHE A 402 -1.07 21.14 34.58
N LYS A 403 0.11 20.52 34.41
CA LYS A 403 1.19 20.54 35.42
C LYS A 403 2.09 21.78 35.36
N MET A 404 1.93 22.64 34.35
CA MET A 404 2.72 23.87 34.16
C MET A 404 2.00 25.14 34.67
N SER A 405 0.80 25.01 35.26
CA SER A 405 0.09 26.04 36.02
C SER A 405 0.21 25.78 37.50
#